data_AF-A0A8T5NGN4-F1
#
_entry.id   AF-A0A8T5NGN4-F1
#
_cell.length_a   1.000
_cell.length_b   1.000
_cell.length_c   1.000
_cell.angle_alpha   90.00
_cell.angle_beta   90.00
_cell.angle_gamma   90.00
#
_symmetry.space_group_name_H-M   'P 1'
#
loop_
_entity.id
_entity.type
_entity.pdbx_description
1 polymer ?
#
loop_
_entity_poly.entity_id
_entity_poly.type
_entity_poly.pdbx_seq_one_letter_code
_entity_poly.pdbx_strand_id
1 'polypeptide(L)' 'ENHMSEIGDTADRILELLSKEKKLTVEELKKKISLDDTSLLCLMHQGELIELEKEEVRITEFGYKIITAE' A
#
# COMPACT_ATOMS: atom_id res chain seq x y z
N GLU A 1 -11.35 16.16 13.21
CA GLU A 1 -10.45 16.23 12.04
C GLU A 1 -9.26 15.27 12.19
N ASN A 2 -9.48 13.97 12.44
CA ASN A 2 -8.39 13.00 12.73
C ASN A 2 -8.20 11.89 11.69
N HIS A 3 -9.15 11.67 10.77
CA HIS A 3 -9.10 10.51 9.87
C HIS A 3 -8.07 10.63 8.74
N MET A 4 -7.57 11.82 8.45
CA MET A 4 -6.67 12.04 7.32
C MET A 4 -5.23 11.56 7.61
N SER A 5 -4.81 11.60 8.88
CA SER A 5 -3.49 11.13 9.30
C SER A 5 -3.40 9.60 9.31
N GLU A 6 -4.43 8.90 9.82
CA GLU A 6 -4.43 7.43 9.92
C GLU A 6 -4.38 6.73 8.54
N ILE A 7 -4.99 7.35 7.52
CA ILE A 7 -4.97 6.84 6.14
C ILE A 7 -3.56 6.99 5.55
N GLY A 8 -2.90 8.12 5.79
CA GLY A 8 -1.51 8.36 5.36
C GLY A 8 -0.55 7.36 6.00
N ASP A 9 -0.58 7.23 7.33
CA ASP A 9 0.25 6.27 8.08
C ASP A 9 0.07 4.83 7.58
N THR A 10 -1.16 4.42 7.26
CA THR A 10 -1.43 3.08 6.75
C THR A 10 -0.89 2.89 5.33
N ALA A 11 -1.02 3.90 4.47
CA ALA A 11 -0.47 3.88 3.11
C ALA A 11 1.07 3.79 3.12
N ASP A 12 1.74 4.58 3.98
CA ASP A 12 3.19 4.51 4.17
C ASP A 12 3.63 3.11 4.63
N ARG A 13 2.94 2.52 5.60
CA ARG A 13 3.22 1.15 6.06
C ARG A 13 3.03 0.11 4.96
N ILE A 14 2.02 0.25 4.10
CA ILE A 14 1.81 -0.62 2.94
C ILE A 14 3.00 -0.53 1.98
N LEU A 15 3.43 0.68 1.63
CA LEU A 15 4.54 0.91 0.71
C LEU A 15 5.87 0.39 1.29
N GLU A 16 6.15 0.65 2.57
CA GLU A 16 7.32 0.10 3.26
C GLU A 16 7.35 -1.43 3.25
N LEU A 17 6.18 -2.06 3.48
CA LEU A 17 6.07 -3.51 3.48
C LEU A 17 6.35 -4.07 2.08
N LEU A 18 5.73 -3.50 1.04
CA LEU A 18 5.90 -3.92 -0.35
C LEU A 18 7.31 -3.60 -0.91
N SER A 19 7.98 -2.59 -0.37
CA SER A 19 9.39 -2.29 -0.67
C SER A 19 10.33 -3.41 -0.23
N LYS A 20 10.05 -4.00 0.94
CA LYS A 20 10.80 -5.14 1.50
C LYS A 20 10.37 -6.45 0.83
N GLU A 21 9.08 -6.60 0.57
CA GLU A 21 8.46 -7.77 -0.06
C GLU A 21 7.89 -7.37 -1.42
N LYS A 22 8.67 -7.57 -2.50
CA LYS A 22 8.35 -7.17 -3.89
C LYS A 22 6.89 -7.37 -4.33
N LYS A 23 6.20 -8.35 -3.77
CA LYS A 23 4.77 -8.61 -3.96
C LYS A 23 4.17 -9.33 -2.77
N LEU A 24 2.89 -9.07 -2.49
CA LEU A 24 2.10 -9.78 -1.48
C LEU A 24 0.70 -10.05 -2.01
N THR A 25 0.03 -11.09 -1.52
CA THR A 25 -1.41 -11.23 -1.79
C THR A 25 -2.19 -10.24 -0.94
N VAL A 26 -3.38 -9.85 -1.39
CA VAL A 26 -4.28 -8.97 -0.62
C VAL A 26 -4.55 -9.57 0.77
N GLU A 27 -4.74 -10.89 0.88
CA GLU A 27 -4.95 -11.55 2.17
C GLU A 27 -3.74 -11.44 3.11
N GLU A 28 -2.52 -11.67 2.61
CA GLU A 28 -1.31 -11.57 3.43
C GLU A 28 -1.07 -10.12 3.86
N LEU A 29 -1.32 -9.17 2.95
CA LEU A 29 -1.28 -7.75 3.28
C LEU A 29 -2.28 -7.44 4.40
N LYS A 30 -3.55 -7.85 4.27
CA LYS A 30 -4.57 -7.62 5.30
C LYS A 30 -4.17 -8.18 6.66
N LYS A 31 -3.56 -9.36 6.72
CA LYS A 31 -3.09 -9.96 7.99
C LYS A 31 -1.93 -9.17 8.60
N LYS A 32 -0.98 -8.70 7.79
CA LYS A 32 0.26 -8.05 8.27
C LYS A 32 0.02 -6.64 8.83
N ILE A 33 -0.90 -5.90 8.23
CA ILE A 33 -1.21 -4.51 8.62
C ILE A 33 -2.60 -4.33 9.24
N SER A 34 -3.33 -5.43 9.49
CA SER A 34 -4.70 -5.40 10.00
C SER A 34 -5.61 -4.50 9.16
N LEU A 35 -5.54 -4.66 7.84
CA LEU A 35 -6.30 -3.85 6.90
C LEU A 35 -7.71 -4.46 6.71
N ASP A 36 -8.70 -3.86 7.37
CA ASP A 36 -10.10 -4.31 7.24
C ASP A 36 -10.75 -3.84 5.93
N ASP A 37 -10.35 -2.68 5.41
CA ASP A 37 -10.96 -2.03 4.25
C ASP A 37 -10.01 -1.97 3.05
N THR A 38 -10.50 -2.41 1.88
CA THR A 38 -9.71 -2.41 0.62
C THR A 38 -9.80 -1.11 -0.15
N SER A 39 -10.61 -0.14 0.29
CA SER A 39 -10.77 1.14 -0.40
C SER A 39 -9.45 1.92 -0.40
N LEU A 40 -8.63 1.77 0.65
CA LEU A 40 -7.27 2.31 0.67
C LEU A 40 -6.40 1.74 -0.46
N LEU A 41 -6.44 0.42 -0.70
CA LEU A 41 -5.71 -0.19 -1.82
C LEU A 41 -6.21 0.32 -3.16
N CYS A 42 -7.52 0.54 -3.29
CA CYS A 42 -8.10 1.11 -4.50
C CYS A 42 -7.59 2.55 -4.74
N LEU A 43 -7.55 3.38 -3.70
CA LEU A 43 -7.02 4.75 -3.78
C LEU A 43 -5.53 4.78 -4.14
N MET A 44 -4.73 3.92 -3.50
CA MET A 44 -3.30 3.80 -3.79
C MET A 44 -3.05 3.30 -5.22
N HIS A 45 -3.90 2.41 -5.72
CA HIS A 45 -3.84 1.94 -7.09
C HIS A 45 -4.20 3.05 -8.08
N GLN A 46 -5.26 3.83 -7.80
CA GLN A 46 -5.63 5.00 -8.60
C GLN A 46 -4.55 6.09 -8.59
N GLY A 47 -3.82 6.24 -7.48
CA GLY A 47 -2.68 7.13 -7.36
C GLY A 47 -1.37 6.57 -7.92
N GLU A 48 -1.40 5.45 -8.64
CA GLU A 48 -0.24 4.78 -9.25
C GLU A 48 0.86 4.40 -8.25
N LEU A 49 0.55 4.30 -6.95
CA LEU A 49 1.50 3.92 -5.91
C LEU A 49 1.71 2.39 -5.86
N ILE A 50 0.65 1.65 -6.17
CA ILE A 50 0.63 0.18 -6.19
C ILE A 50 -0.11 -0.34 -7.43
N GLU A 51 0.24 -1.55 -7.84
CA GLU A 51 -0.52 -2.33 -8.81
C GLU A 51 -1.30 -3.45 -8.11
N LEU A 52 -2.54 -3.64 -8.56
CA LEU A 52 -3.41 -4.73 -8.15
C LEU A 52 -3.60 -5.67 -9.33
N GLU A 53 -2.96 -6.84 -9.30
CA GLU A 53 -3.08 -7.86 -10.36
C GLU A 53 -3.41 -9.22 -9.74
N LYS A 54 -4.53 -9.84 -10.13
CA LYS A 54 -4.90 -11.21 -9.72
C LYS A 54 -4.75 -11.46 -8.21
N GLU A 55 -5.32 -10.56 -7.39
CA GLU A 55 -5.27 -10.63 -5.91
C GLU A 55 -3.87 -10.45 -5.31
N GLU A 56 -2.88 -10.07 -6.12
CA GLU A 56 -1.57 -9.61 -5.67
C GLU A 56 -1.50 -8.09 -5.67
N VAL A 57 -0.76 -7.57 -4.70
CA VAL A 57 -0.41 -6.17 -4.53
C VAL A 57 1.09 -6.05 -4.75
N ARG A 58 1.49 -5.11 -5.61
CA ARG A 58 2.90 -4.80 -5.91
C ARG A 58 3.13 -3.31 -5.80
N ILE A 59 4.28 -2.90 -5.31
CA ILE A 59 4.69 -1.50 -5.34
C ILE A 59 5.11 -1.12 -6.76
N THR A 60 4.68 0.04 -7.24
CA THR A 60 5.15 0.57 -8.53
C THR A 60 6.50 1.26 -8.38
N GLU A 61 7.16 1.59 -9.49
CA GLU A 61 8.33 2.46 -9.46
C GLU A 61 8.01 3.84 -8.87
N PHE A 62 6.81 4.37 -9.10
CA PHE A 62 6.38 5.64 -8.54
C PHE A 62 6.19 5.54 -7.02
N GLY A 63 5.45 4.55 -6.53
CA GLY A 63 5.27 4.32 -5.09
C GLY A 63 6.58 4.08 -4.36
N TYR A 64 7.53 3.37 -4.99
CA TYR A 64 8.86 3.17 -4.44
C TYR A 64 9.62 4.49 -4.30
N LYS A 65 9.57 5.38 -5.29
CA LYS A 65 10.22 6.70 -5.23
C LYS A 65 9.66 7.58 -4.11
N ILE A 66 8.35 7.49 -3.82
CA ILE A 66 7.73 8.27 -2.74
C ILE A 66 8.33 7.93 -1.37
N ILE A 67 8.60 6.66 -1.09
CA ILE A 67 9.14 6.21 0.20
C ILE A 67 10.68 6.26 0.29
N THR A 68 11.38 6.32 -0.84
CA THR A 68 12.85 6.43 -0.89
C THR A 68 13.35 7.84 -1.21
N ALA A 69 12.44 8.81 -1.37
CA ALA A 69 12.83 10.20 -1.56
C ALA A 69 13.42 10.75 -0.26
N GLU A 70 14.74 10.68 -0.16
CA GLU A 70 15.57 11.55 0.70
C GLU A 70 15.47 13.03 0.26
#